data_AF-A0ABC8M2X3-F1
#
_entry.id   AF-A0ABC8M2X3-F1
#
_cell.length_a   1.000
_cell.length_b   1.000
_cell.length_c   1.000
_cell.angle_alpha   90.00
_cell.angle_beta   90.00
_cell.angle_gamma   90.00
#
_symmetry.space_group_name_H-M   'P 1'
#
loop_
_entity.id
_entity.type
_entity.pdbx_description
1 polymer ?
#
loop_
_entity_poly.entity_id
_entity_poly.type
_entity_poly.pdbx_seq_one_letter_code
_entity_poly.pdbx_strand_id
1 'polypeptide(L)'
;MEFDEASSSPSRYNRRETSSWETNYQVITRKYKEKGYGGVVPEIVFWNLRDSKSTPVTKSEKGVALMSGFSKNLIKMFLDNDGQIDPMKIMHAVISGPEYKDLVVID
;
A
#
# COMPACT_ATOMS: atom_id res chain seq x y z
N MET A 1 -9.96 2.72 -3.76
CA MET A 1 -9.30 3.61 -2.81
C MET A 1 -8.75 4.86 -3.49
N GLU A 2 -9.56 5.92 -3.41
CA GLU A 2 -9.28 7.26 -3.92
C GLU A 2 -8.58 8.02 -2.79
N PHE A 3 -7.45 7.53 -2.30
CA PHE A 3 -6.78 8.22 -1.18
C PHE A 3 -6.31 9.62 -1.59
N ASP A 4 -6.10 9.84 -2.89
CA ASP A 4 -5.77 11.13 -3.49
C ASP A 4 -6.96 11.80 -4.21
N GLU A 5 -8.09 11.09 -4.43
CA GLU A 5 -9.24 11.58 -5.22
C GLU A 5 -10.50 11.89 -4.38
N ALA A 6 -10.58 11.41 -3.13
CA ALA A 6 -11.75 11.58 -2.27
C ALA A 6 -11.84 12.99 -1.66
N SER A 7 -12.06 14.01 -2.49
CA SER A 7 -12.51 15.32 -2.03
C SER A 7 -13.15 16.24 -3.07
N SER A 8 -13.42 15.79 -4.30
CA SER A 8 -14.15 16.64 -5.25
C SER A 8 -15.66 16.57 -5.02
N SER A 9 -16.20 17.43 -4.16
CA SER A 9 -17.50 18.04 -4.46
C SER A 9 -17.22 19.34 -5.21
N PRO A 10 -17.57 19.47 -6.50
CA PRO A 10 -17.34 20.70 -7.24
C PRO A 10 -18.38 21.74 -6.81
N SER A 11 -18.16 22.38 -5.65
CA SER A 11 -18.86 23.62 -5.33
C SER A 11 -18.36 24.69 -6.29
N ARG A 12 -19.21 25.09 -7.24
CA ARG A 12 -18.94 26.11 -8.27
C ARG A 12 -18.79 27.54 -7.70
N TYR A 13 -18.71 27.70 -6.38
CA TYR A 13 -18.64 28.99 -5.71
C TYR A 13 -17.66 28.93 -4.55
N ASN A 14 -16.36 29.07 -4.82
CA ASN A 14 -15.45 29.91 -4.03
C ASN A 14 -14.01 29.81 -4.55
N ARG A 15 -13.62 30.85 -5.29
CA ARG A 15 -12.22 31.19 -5.53
C ARG A 15 -11.71 31.93 -4.29
N ARG A 16 -10.87 31.29 -3.47
CA ARG A 16 -9.77 31.83 -2.64
C ARG A 16 -9.55 30.97 -1.40
N GLU A 17 -8.65 30.00 -1.55
CA GLU A 17 -7.51 29.71 -0.68
C GLU A 17 -6.85 28.48 -1.29
N THR A 18 -5.64 28.62 -1.82
CA THR A 18 -4.81 27.48 -2.18
C THR A 18 -4.30 26.83 -0.90
N SER A 19 -5.20 26.28 -0.07
CA SER A 19 -4.78 25.26 0.87
C SER A 19 -4.28 24.11 0.01
N SER A 20 -2.95 23.91 0.01
CA SER A 20 -2.34 22.77 -0.66
C SER A 20 -3.01 21.52 -0.09
N TRP A 21 -3.72 20.77 -0.94
CA TRP A 21 -4.33 19.51 -0.54
C TRP A 21 -3.27 18.59 0.08
N GLU A 22 -3.54 18.03 1.26
CA GLU A 22 -2.67 17.06 1.93
C GLU A 22 -3.24 15.64 1.75
N THR A 23 -2.39 14.66 1.42
CA THR A 23 -2.74 13.23 1.46
C THR A 23 -2.84 12.74 2.90
N ASN A 24 -3.53 11.61 3.12
CA ASN A 24 -3.57 10.99 4.46
C ASN A 24 -2.17 10.69 5.01
N TYR A 25 -1.23 10.28 4.15
CA TYR A 25 0.16 10.07 4.53
C TYR A 25 0.82 11.37 5.03
N GLN A 26 0.62 12.48 4.32
CA GLN A 26 1.14 13.79 4.71
C GLN A 26 0.55 14.25 6.05
N VAL A 27 -0.77 14.09 6.24
CA VAL A 27 -1.45 14.43 7.51
C VAL A 27 -0.90 13.61 8.67
N ILE A 28 -0.73 12.29 8.51
CA ILE A 28 -0.16 11.41 9.55
C ILE A 28 1.27 11.85 9.87
N THR A 29 2.11 11.99 8.84
CA THR A 29 3.52 12.39 8.98
C THR A 29 3.65 13.74 9.70
N ARG A 30 2.82 14.72 9.33
CA ARG A 30 2.80 16.03 9.97
C ARG A 30 2.43 15.93 11.46
N LYS A 31 1.37 15.19 11.81
CA LYS A 31 0.97 14.97 13.21
C LYS A 31 2.07 14.30 14.03
N TYR A 32 2.79 13.34 13.47
CA TYR A 32 3.95 12.72 14.15
C TYR A 32 5.08 13.73 14.37
N LYS A 33 5.40 14.54 13.35
CA LYS A 33 6.41 15.61 13.46
C LYS A 33 6.05 16.65 14.53
N GLU A 34 4.81 17.12 14.55
CA GLU A 34 4.28 18.09 15.53
C GLU A 34 4.36 17.58 16.98
N LYS A 35 4.35 16.26 17.18
CA LYS A 35 4.47 15.62 18.49
C LYS A 35 5.90 15.22 18.87
N GLY A 36 6.89 15.56 18.04
CA GLY A 36 8.30 15.23 18.28
C GLY A 36 8.71 13.83 17.80
N TYR A 37 7.82 13.09 17.13
CA TYR A 37 8.06 11.73 16.62
C TYR A 37 8.45 11.70 15.13
N GLY A 38 8.93 12.82 14.59
CA GLY A 38 9.22 12.96 13.16
C GLY A 38 10.30 12.01 12.62
N GLY A 39 11.22 11.55 13.46
CA GLY A 39 12.24 10.57 13.08
C GLY A 39 11.80 9.11 13.17
N VAL A 40 10.62 8.84 13.71
CA VAL A 40 10.07 7.50 13.98
C VAL A 40 8.63 7.39 13.50
N VAL A 41 8.31 8.01 12.36
CA VAL A 41 7.02 7.82 11.70
C VAL A 41 6.90 6.33 11.33
N PRO A 42 5.81 5.64 11.73
CA PRO A 42 5.65 4.22 11.47
C PRO A 42 5.48 3.96 9.98
N GLU A 43 5.77 2.72 9.57
CA GLU A 43 5.38 2.24 8.25
C GLU A 43 3.85 2.11 8.16
N ILE A 44 3.26 2.54 7.04
CA ILE A 44 1.82 2.64 6.85
C ILE A 44 1.40 1.71 5.72
N VAL A 45 0.44 0.82 6.01
CA VAL A 45 -0.15 -0.09 5.02
C VAL A 45 -1.53 0.43 4.63
N PHE A 46 -1.70 0.83 3.38
CA PHE A 46 -3.02 1.12 2.82
C PHE A 46 -3.58 -0.14 2.14
N TRP A 47 -4.64 -0.71 2.72
CA TRP A 47 -5.21 -1.99 2.28
C TRP A 47 -6.63 -1.86 1.72
N ASN A 48 -6.79 -2.14 0.42
CA ASN A 48 -8.09 -2.33 -0.21
C ASN A 48 -8.65 -3.72 0.04
N LEU A 49 -9.70 -3.85 0.85
CA LEU A 49 -10.35 -5.14 1.06
C LEU A 49 -11.53 -5.38 0.11
N ARG A 50 -12.00 -4.35 -0.58
CA ARG A 50 -13.10 -4.44 -1.54
C ARG A 50 -12.54 -4.42 -2.97
N ASP A 51 -13.14 -5.20 -3.85
CA ASP A 51 -12.96 -5.02 -5.29
C ASP A 51 -13.49 -3.65 -5.70
N SER A 52 -12.59 -2.68 -5.82
CA SER A 52 -12.91 -1.32 -6.24
C SER A 52 -11.78 -0.84 -7.15
N LYS A 53 -12.14 -0.24 -8.29
CA LYS A 53 -11.22 0.24 -9.36
C LYS A 53 -10.22 1.33 -8.97
N SER A 54 -10.07 1.61 -7.69
CA SER A 54 -9.57 2.88 -7.26
C SER A 54 -8.21 2.67 -6.61
N THR A 55 -7.19 3.17 -7.30
CA THR A 55 -5.81 3.21 -6.84
C THR A 55 -5.17 4.45 -7.46
N PRO A 56 -4.99 5.51 -6.66
CA PRO A 56 -3.79 6.30 -6.80
C PRO A 56 -3.21 6.46 -5.40
N VAL A 57 -2.22 5.64 -5.11
CA VAL A 57 -1.11 6.04 -4.27
C VAL A 57 0.11 5.58 -5.06
N THR A 58 1.04 6.48 -5.33
CA THR A 58 2.31 6.09 -5.93
C THR A 58 3.06 5.22 -4.92
N LYS A 59 3.45 4.01 -5.34
CA LYS A 59 4.30 3.06 -4.59
C LYS A 59 5.63 3.67 -4.09
N SER A 60 5.93 4.92 -4.44
CA SER A 60 7.23 5.56 -4.25
C SER A 60 7.44 6.23 -2.89
N GLU A 61 6.42 6.35 -2.04
CA GLU A 61 6.60 6.92 -0.70
C GLU A 61 7.29 5.91 0.23
N LYS A 62 8.46 6.29 0.76
CA LYS A 62 9.24 5.45 1.68
C LYS A 62 8.44 5.19 2.96
N GLY A 63 8.36 3.93 3.37
CA GLY A 63 7.58 3.51 4.55
C GLY A 63 6.08 3.35 4.28
N VAL A 64 5.66 3.32 3.01
CA VAL A 64 4.27 3.05 2.63
C VAL A 64 4.18 1.74 1.84
N ALA A 65 3.27 0.86 2.25
CA ALA A 65 2.92 -0.35 1.52
C ALA A 65 1.46 -0.25 1.01
N LEU A 66 1.22 -0.72 -0.20
CA LEU A 66 -0.11 -0.76 -0.81
C LEU A 66 -0.52 -2.21 -1.02
N MET A 67 -1.71 -2.56 -0.53
CA MET A 67 -2.28 -3.90 -0.68
C MET A 67 -3.70 -3.81 -1.20
N SER A 68 -4.11 -4.80 -2.00
CA SER A 68 -5.46 -4.93 -2.50
C SER A 68 -5.91 -6.37 -2.50
N GLY A 69 -7.21 -6.60 -2.33
CA GLY A 69 -7.80 -7.93 -2.22
C GLY A 69 -7.57 -8.56 -0.84
N PHE A 70 -8.21 -9.69 -0.60
CA PHE A 70 -8.12 -10.42 0.66
C PHE A 70 -7.89 -11.90 0.38
N SER A 71 -6.80 -12.45 0.91
CA SER A 71 -6.60 -13.89 1.02
C SER A 71 -5.80 -14.21 2.28
N LYS A 72 -6.09 -15.35 2.92
CA LYS A 72 -5.34 -15.79 4.12
C LYS A 72 -3.85 -15.92 3.84
N ASN A 73 -3.50 -16.42 2.65
CA ASN A 73 -2.11 -16.55 2.23
C ASN A 73 -1.44 -15.18 2.08
N LEU A 74 -2.14 -14.18 1.52
CA LEU A 74 -1.59 -12.82 1.37
C LEU A 74 -1.27 -12.19 2.73
N ILE A 75 -2.16 -12.32 3.72
CA ILE A 75 -1.91 -11.85 5.09
C ILE A 75 -0.67 -12.54 5.67
N LYS A 76 -0.62 -13.87 5.57
CA LYS A 76 0.50 -14.65 6.10
C LYS A 76 1.82 -14.21 5.46
N MET A 77 1.87 -14.14 4.14
CA MET A 77 3.05 -13.72 3.40
C MET A 77 3.47 -12.29 3.73
N PHE A 78 2.51 -11.36 3.90
CA PHE A 78 2.81 -9.99 4.32
C PHE A 78 3.51 -9.96 5.69
N LEU A 79 2.96 -10.68 6.66
CA LEU A 79 3.49 -10.72 8.03
C LEU A 79 4.83 -11.45 8.11
N ASP A 80 4.99 -12.56 7.39
CA ASP A 80 6.21 -13.36 7.37
C ASP A 80 7.40 -12.64 6.70
N ASN A 81 7.14 -11.59 5.92
CA ASN A 81 8.17 -10.83 5.18
C ASN A 81 8.32 -9.37 5.66
N ASP A 82 7.99 -9.07 6.92
CA ASP A 82 8.09 -7.73 7.52
C ASP A 82 7.43 -6.63 6.66
N GLY A 83 6.25 -6.94 6.12
CA GLY A 83 5.47 -6.03 5.29
C GLY A 83 5.99 -5.84 3.86
N GLN A 84 7.06 -6.53 3.47
CA GLN A 84 7.58 -6.50 2.11
C GLN A 84 6.99 -7.63 1.28
N ILE A 85 6.15 -7.28 0.29
CA ILE A 85 5.63 -8.23 -0.69
C ILE A 85 6.37 -8.01 -2.01
N ASP A 86 7.24 -8.96 -2.35
CA ASP A 86 7.82 -9.09 -3.68
C ASP A 86 7.18 -10.31 -4.38
N PRO A 87 6.29 -10.09 -5.37
CA PRO A 87 5.61 -11.17 -6.06
C PRO A 87 6.56 -12.22 -6.66
N MET A 88 7.74 -11.80 -7.13
CA MET A 88 8.70 -12.73 -7.73
C MET A 88 9.34 -13.60 -6.65
N LYS A 89 9.79 -13.01 -5.53
CA LYS A 89 10.34 -13.79 -4.41
C LYS A 89 9.30 -14.75 -3.84
N ILE A 90 8.06 -14.30 -3.71
CA ILE A 90 6.95 -15.13 -3.21
C ILE A 90 6.70 -16.29 -4.18
N MET A 91 6.56 -16.01 -5.47
CA MET A 91 6.38 -17.06 -6.49
C MET A 91 7.53 -18.07 -6.42
N HIS A 92 8.78 -17.60 -6.41
CA HIS A 92 9.95 -18.46 -6.30
C HIS A 92 9.94 -19.31 -5.03
N ALA A 93 9.58 -18.75 -3.87
CA ALA A 93 9.49 -19.50 -2.62
C ALA A 93 8.44 -20.61 -2.69
N VAL A 94 7.28 -20.33 -3.30
CA VAL A 94 6.19 -21.32 -3.45
C VAL A 94 6.58 -22.45 -4.41
N ILE A 95 7.15 -22.13 -5.57
CA ILE A 95 7.52 -23.15 -6.58
C ILE A 95 8.83 -23.89 -6.24
N SER A 96 9.59 -23.44 -5.23
CA SER A 96 10.78 -24.14 -4.74
C SER A 96 10.44 -25.24 -3.73
N GLY A 97 9.15 -25.48 -3.46
CA GLY A 97 8.69 -26.54 -2.57
C GLY A 97 9.05 -27.95 -3.09
N PRO A 98 9.21 -28.94 -2.19
CA PRO A 98 9.53 -30.32 -2.56
C PRO A 98 8.52 -30.93 -3.53
N GLU A 99 7.28 -30.45 -3.52
CA GLU A 99 6.19 -30.89 -4.41
C GLU A 99 6.49 -30.61 -5.89
N TYR A 100 7.30 -29.59 -6.18
CA TYR A 100 7.64 -29.16 -7.54
C TYR A 100 9.02 -29.67 -7.99
N LYS A 101 9.76 -30.36 -7.11
CA LYS A 101 11.15 -30.78 -7.36
C LYS A 101 11.29 -31.75 -8.54
N ASP A 102 10.32 -32.65 -8.70
CA ASP A 102 10.37 -33.72 -9.71
C ASP A 102 9.67 -33.35 -11.02
N LEU A 103 9.23 -32.10 -11.17
CA LEU A 103 8.61 -31.63 -12.40
C LEU A 103 9.65 -31.52 -13.52
N VAL A 104 9.36 -32.17 -14.63
CA VAL A 104 10.20 -32.15 -15.83
C VAL A 104 9.47 -31.41 -16.96
N VAL A 105 10.21 -30.65 -17.75
CA VAL A 105 9.70 -30.04 -18.98
C VAL A 105 9.82 -31.09 -20.08
N ILE A 106 8.68 -31.43 -20.70
CA ILE A 106 8.62 -32.31 -21.88
C ILE A 106 8.43 -31.41 -23.10
N ASP A 107 9.24 -31.59 -24.14
CA ASP A 107 9.13 -30.87 -25.42
C ASP A 107 8.16 -31.55 -26.41
#